data_AF-A0A0G1TBS7-F1
#
_entry.id   AF-A0A0G1TBS7-F1
#
_cell.length_a   1.000
_cell.length_b   1.000
_cell.length_c   1.000
_cell.angle_alpha   90.00
_cell.angle_beta   90.00
_cell.angle_gamma   90.00
#
_symmetry.space_group_name_H-M   'P 1'
#
loop_
_entity.id
_entity.type
_entity.pdbx_description
1 polymer ?
#
loop_
_entity_poly.entity_id
_entity_poly.type
_entity_poly.pdbx_seq_one_letter_code
_entity_poly.pdbx_strand_id
1 'polypeptide(L)'
;MEGPDFSDKEGYDDFADTIPLTDEFLESSSLPTKAPPIEKIDHRRRAFLNFAAAAGVATALPIGLTARLYGEQIVGETIGRNEAERSLQEILERLKNIYGINVDFGQFGADEAVRGIHGEQVKFLTEKREVCEAIEDTLMCYPPAIYKKRAAIKAIKIADNYGDVDQVEVVGQAVKESGNIYLERHEGRSDGILVMLGNIIRDAALSSAERKNKMRWVLHHELMHMIDGVDETRWTNDARGLRYDEVIPTNMLPTLYNYELDSLRQNSGLKPEYAEQYKKSFIGFVRSYGKTNGSEDRATIAEDLFVFPKKLKEIIVHDPLLGRKVDFMKKEYFTMSQGVMDEGYWNVMLEHSENPRFLAEYVRLRSEFLVKLPTEQFEKYVAKMSGGDLTDVDIASWQGVYTRMLDR
;
A
#
# COMPACT_ATOMS: atom_id res chain seq x y z
N MET A 1 12.73 35.28 21.03
CA MET A 1 12.91 34.82 19.64
C MET A 1 11.68 34.00 19.33
N GLU A 2 10.76 34.59 18.59
CA GLU A 2 9.56 33.90 18.12
C GLU A 2 9.97 33.01 16.94
N GLY A 3 9.61 31.73 17.00
CA GLY A 3 9.88 30.76 15.94
C GLY A 3 9.00 31.04 14.71
N PRO A 4 9.39 30.55 13.51
CA PRO A 4 8.65 30.82 12.29
C PRO A 4 7.30 30.11 12.28
N ASP A 5 6.27 30.87 11.87
CA ASP A 5 4.91 30.44 11.60
C ASP A 5 4.84 29.79 10.21
N PHE A 6 4.28 28.58 10.11
CA PHE A 6 4.18 27.78 8.88
C PHE A 6 2.72 27.53 8.49
N SER A 7 1.86 28.55 8.60
CA SER A 7 0.43 28.44 8.28
C SER A 7 0.07 28.48 6.79
N ASP A 8 1.04 28.58 5.87
CA ASP A 8 0.74 28.71 4.44
C ASP A 8 0.47 27.34 3.78
N LYS A 9 -0.82 27.03 3.69
CA LYS A 9 -1.39 25.99 2.83
C LYS A 9 -1.66 26.58 1.44
N GLU A 10 -0.74 26.43 0.51
CA GLU A 10 -1.01 26.60 -0.92
C GLU A 10 -0.64 25.34 -1.71
N GLY A 11 -1.67 24.83 -2.42
CA GLY A 11 -1.70 24.05 -3.66
C GLY A 11 -0.58 23.06 -4.00
N TYR A 12 -0.93 21.77 -4.05
CA TYR A 12 -0.17 20.74 -4.76
C TYR A 12 -1.07 19.96 -5.72
N ASP A 13 -1.51 20.62 -6.79
CA ASP A 13 -2.00 19.98 -8.01
C ASP A 13 -1.01 20.33 -9.11
N ASP A 14 -0.04 19.46 -9.40
CA ASP A 14 0.66 19.45 -10.69
C ASP A 14 1.58 18.23 -10.74
N PHE A 15 1.22 17.25 -11.58
CA PHE A 15 2.09 16.31 -12.32
C PHE A 15 1.29 15.11 -12.87
N ALA A 16 0.01 15.31 -13.19
CA ALA A 16 -0.71 14.47 -14.13
C ALA A 16 -0.88 15.26 -15.43
N ASP A 17 0.09 15.15 -16.34
CA ASP A 17 -0.08 15.28 -17.79
C ASP A 17 1.28 15.52 -18.46
N THR A 18 1.73 14.57 -19.30
CA THR A 18 2.36 14.80 -20.63
C THR A 18 3.10 13.56 -21.13
N ILE A 19 2.38 12.64 -21.77
CA ILE A 19 2.92 11.84 -22.89
C ILE A 19 1.84 11.77 -23.97
N PRO A 20 2.07 12.30 -25.19
CA PRO A 20 1.08 12.21 -26.26
C PRO A 20 1.14 10.82 -26.91
N LEU A 21 0.03 10.09 -26.88
CA LEU A 21 -0.19 8.93 -27.74
C LEU A 21 -0.82 9.42 -29.05
N THR A 22 -0.13 9.21 -30.16
CA THR A 22 -0.62 9.54 -31.51
C THR A 22 -1.57 8.47 -32.02
N ASP A 23 -2.78 8.90 -32.41
CA ASP A 23 -3.79 8.10 -33.09
C ASP A 23 -3.35 7.76 -34.52
N GLU A 24 -3.24 6.48 -34.85
CA GLU A 24 -3.35 6.01 -36.23
C GLU A 24 -3.74 4.52 -36.24
N PHE A 25 -4.96 4.26 -36.74
CA PHE A 25 -5.49 3.05 -37.41
C PHE A 25 -6.88 2.63 -36.90
N LEU A 26 -7.91 3.08 -37.60
CA LEU A 26 -9.20 2.38 -37.71
C LEU A 26 -9.66 2.44 -39.17
N GLU A 27 -9.49 1.34 -39.89
CA GLU A 27 -10.23 1.07 -41.13
C GLU A 27 -11.31 -0.01 -40.89
N SER A 28 -12.46 0.34 -41.45
CA SER A 28 -13.73 -0.35 -41.63
C SER A 28 -13.75 -1.89 -41.68
N SER A 29 -14.80 -2.47 -41.09
CA SER A 29 -15.60 -3.47 -41.82
C SER A 29 -17.07 -3.46 -41.38
N SER A 30 -17.95 -3.62 -42.37
CA SER A 30 -19.39 -3.52 -42.30
C SER A 30 -20.07 -4.88 -42.08
N LEU A 31 -21.05 -4.89 -41.15
CA LEU A 31 -22.32 -5.66 -41.01
C LEU A 31 -22.44 -7.09 -41.57
N PRO A 32 -23.18 -7.98 -40.87
CA PRO A 32 -24.60 -8.09 -41.22
C PRO A 32 -25.59 -8.22 -40.04
N THR A 33 -26.73 -7.62 -40.30
CA THR A 33 -28.01 -7.64 -39.58
C THR A 33 -28.70 -9.00 -39.67
N LYS A 34 -29.04 -9.60 -38.52
CA LYS A 34 -30.31 -10.31 -38.25
C LYS A 34 -30.38 -10.73 -36.78
N ALA A 35 -31.31 -10.13 -36.04
CA ALA A 35 -31.59 -10.50 -34.66
C ALA A 35 -32.45 -11.79 -34.60
N PRO A 36 -32.14 -12.76 -33.72
CA PRO A 36 -33.01 -13.92 -33.46
C PRO A 36 -34.24 -13.51 -32.63
N PRO A 37 -35.30 -14.35 -32.59
CA PRO A 37 -36.56 -14.01 -31.94
C PRO A 37 -36.39 -13.86 -30.42
N ILE A 38 -37.06 -12.85 -29.88
CA ILE A 38 -37.02 -12.44 -28.48
C ILE A 38 -37.62 -13.54 -27.60
N GLU A 39 -36.75 -14.25 -26.88
CA GLU A 39 -37.12 -15.10 -25.76
C GLU A 39 -37.69 -14.24 -24.63
N LYS A 40 -38.70 -14.76 -23.92
CA LYS A 40 -39.45 -14.05 -22.87
C LYS A 40 -38.50 -13.34 -21.90
N ILE A 41 -38.48 -12.02 -21.98
CA ILE A 41 -37.67 -11.16 -21.13
C ILE A 41 -38.13 -11.34 -19.68
N ASP A 42 -37.23 -11.89 -18.86
CA ASP A 42 -37.37 -12.06 -17.41
C ASP A 42 -37.78 -10.71 -16.76
N HIS A 43 -38.70 -10.76 -15.79
CA HIS A 43 -39.19 -9.58 -15.06
C HIS A 43 -38.04 -8.76 -14.45
N ARG A 44 -36.92 -9.40 -14.10
CA ARG A 44 -35.70 -8.75 -13.60
C ARG A 44 -35.00 -7.90 -14.67
N ARG A 45 -34.97 -8.36 -15.93
CA ARG A 45 -34.44 -7.59 -17.07
C ARG A 45 -35.32 -6.39 -17.43
N ARG A 46 -36.65 -6.49 -17.28
CA ARG A 46 -37.56 -5.34 -17.46
C ARG A 46 -37.38 -4.28 -16.37
N ALA A 47 -37.18 -4.68 -15.12
CA ALA A 47 -36.88 -3.74 -14.04
C ALA A 47 -35.55 -3.02 -14.29
N PHE A 48 -34.51 -3.76 -14.71
CA PHE A 48 -33.22 -3.19 -15.10
C PHE A 48 -33.32 -2.24 -16.30
N LEU A 49 -34.04 -2.63 -17.37
CA LEU A 49 -34.21 -1.77 -18.54
C LEU A 49 -35.05 -0.53 -18.25
N ASN A 50 -36.08 -0.62 -17.40
CA ASN A 50 -36.86 0.53 -17.00
C ASN A 50 -36.07 1.47 -16.09
N PHE A 51 -35.19 0.94 -15.23
CA PHE A 51 -34.30 1.75 -14.40
C PHE A 51 -33.15 2.37 -15.21
N ALA A 52 -32.53 1.61 -16.11
CA ALA A 52 -31.50 2.09 -17.04
C ALA A 52 -32.07 3.12 -18.02
N ALA A 53 -33.33 2.96 -18.45
CA ALA A 53 -34.04 3.99 -19.22
C ALA A 53 -34.35 5.23 -18.37
N ALA A 54 -34.70 5.08 -17.09
CA ALA A 54 -34.88 6.22 -16.18
C ALA A 54 -33.55 6.97 -15.91
N ALA A 55 -32.43 6.25 -15.80
CA ALA A 55 -31.09 6.84 -15.72
C ALA A 55 -30.62 7.44 -17.07
N GLY A 56 -31.02 6.82 -18.19
CA GLY A 56 -30.68 7.24 -19.55
C GLY A 56 -31.47 8.45 -20.08
N VAL A 57 -32.54 8.90 -19.40
CA VAL A 57 -33.24 10.15 -19.73
C VAL A 57 -32.53 11.39 -19.16
N ALA A 58 -31.49 11.23 -18.32
CA ALA A 58 -30.66 12.31 -17.79
C ALA A 58 -29.50 12.70 -18.73
N THR A 59 -29.64 12.60 -20.06
CA THR A 59 -28.56 12.94 -21.01
C THR A 59 -28.52 14.44 -21.31
N ALA A 60 -27.91 15.24 -20.44
CA ALA A 60 -27.44 16.60 -20.80
C ALA A 60 -26.33 17.19 -19.89
N LEU A 61 -25.75 16.43 -18.95
CA LEU A 61 -24.73 16.92 -18.01
C LEU A 61 -23.64 15.86 -17.84
N PRO A 62 -22.46 16.15 -17.24
CA PRO A 62 -21.31 15.24 -17.16
C PRO A 62 -21.59 14.07 -16.19
N ILE A 63 -22.51 13.20 -16.60
CA ILE A 63 -23.15 12.13 -15.84
C ILE A 63 -22.48 10.77 -16.11
N GLY A 64 -21.54 10.71 -17.06
CA GLY A 64 -20.87 9.46 -17.43
C GLY A 64 -20.09 8.81 -16.27
N LEU A 65 -19.44 9.60 -15.44
CA LEU A 65 -18.65 9.11 -14.30
C LEU A 65 -19.53 8.60 -13.15
N THR A 66 -20.54 9.38 -12.75
CA THR A 66 -21.49 8.98 -11.71
C THR A 66 -22.34 7.78 -12.15
N ALA A 67 -22.82 7.74 -13.40
CA ALA A 67 -23.58 6.61 -13.91
C ALA A 67 -22.78 5.29 -13.93
N ARG A 68 -21.45 5.36 -14.12
CA ARG A 68 -20.57 4.18 -14.08
C ARG A 68 -20.46 3.58 -12.68
N LEU A 69 -20.17 4.40 -11.67
CA LEU A 69 -20.11 3.97 -10.26
C LEU A 69 -21.44 3.36 -9.82
N TYR A 70 -22.54 4.09 -10.04
CA TYR A 70 -23.86 3.62 -9.66
C TYR A 70 -24.24 2.37 -10.45
N GLY A 71 -23.80 2.23 -11.71
CA GLY A 71 -24.02 1.03 -12.52
C GLY A 71 -23.40 -0.23 -11.90
N GLU A 72 -22.12 -0.17 -11.51
CA GLU A 72 -21.42 -1.29 -10.86
C GLU A 72 -22.06 -1.64 -9.51
N GLN A 73 -22.35 -0.63 -8.68
CA GLN A 73 -23.05 -0.79 -7.41
C GLN A 73 -24.44 -1.41 -7.60
N ILE A 74 -25.24 -0.89 -8.54
CA ILE A 74 -26.60 -1.38 -8.80
C ILE A 74 -26.55 -2.82 -9.31
N VAL A 75 -25.66 -3.18 -10.23
CA VAL A 75 -25.55 -4.55 -10.73
C VAL A 75 -25.17 -5.50 -9.59
N GLY A 76 -24.20 -5.12 -8.76
CA GLY A 76 -23.80 -5.86 -7.57
C GLY A 76 -24.92 -6.03 -6.56
N GLU A 77 -25.73 -4.99 -6.33
CA GLU A 77 -26.82 -5.02 -5.34
C GLU A 77 -28.12 -5.67 -5.85
N THR A 78 -28.31 -5.80 -7.17
CA THR A 78 -29.60 -6.24 -7.75
C THR A 78 -29.54 -7.54 -8.54
N ILE A 79 -28.73 -7.63 -9.59
CA ILE A 79 -28.74 -8.75 -10.54
C ILE A 79 -27.69 -9.81 -10.16
N GLY A 80 -26.59 -9.39 -9.51
CA GLY A 80 -25.47 -10.24 -9.10
C GLY A 80 -25.32 -10.44 -7.59
N ARG A 81 -26.30 -10.05 -6.78
CA ARG A 81 -26.16 -9.98 -5.32
C ARG A 81 -25.67 -11.27 -4.67
N ASN A 82 -26.30 -12.40 -4.96
CA ASN A 82 -25.92 -13.69 -4.37
C ASN A 82 -24.48 -14.10 -4.75
N GLU A 83 -24.06 -13.78 -5.98
CA GLU A 83 -22.70 -14.06 -6.43
C GLU A 83 -21.69 -13.13 -5.75
N ALA A 84 -22.02 -11.84 -5.60
CA ALA A 84 -21.21 -10.87 -4.88
C ALA A 84 -21.07 -11.22 -3.39
N GLU A 85 -22.16 -11.62 -2.72
CA GLU A 85 -22.15 -12.06 -1.32
C GLU A 85 -21.30 -13.31 -1.13
N ARG A 86 -21.45 -14.31 -2.00
CA ARG A 86 -20.61 -15.52 -1.97
C ARG A 86 -19.13 -15.19 -2.20
N SER A 87 -18.83 -14.38 -3.21
CA SER A 87 -17.46 -13.96 -3.53
C SER A 87 -16.82 -13.20 -2.37
N LEU A 88 -17.55 -12.27 -1.74
CA LEU A 88 -17.11 -11.57 -0.54
C LEU A 88 -16.84 -12.54 0.61
N GLN A 89 -17.76 -13.46 0.88
CA GLN A 89 -17.63 -14.46 1.94
C GLN A 89 -16.40 -15.36 1.72
N GLU A 90 -16.14 -15.79 0.50
CA GLU A 90 -14.94 -16.57 0.15
C GLU A 90 -13.64 -15.81 0.45
N ILE A 91 -13.58 -14.51 0.16
CA ILE A 91 -12.39 -13.68 0.48
C ILE A 91 -12.26 -13.51 2.00
N LEU A 92 -13.35 -13.21 2.71
CA LEU A 92 -13.36 -13.09 4.17
C LEU A 92 -12.87 -14.37 4.86
N GLU A 93 -13.31 -15.53 4.37
CA GLU A 93 -12.85 -16.83 4.87
C GLU A 93 -11.36 -17.05 4.60
N ARG A 94 -10.84 -16.64 3.43
CA ARG A 94 -9.39 -16.71 3.16
C ARG A 94 -8.60 -15.77 4.07
N LEU A 95 -9.02 -14.51 4.22
CA LEU A 95 -8.40 -13.55 5.14
C LEU A 95 -8.35 -14.11 6.57
N LYS A 96 -9.42 -14.73 7.03
CA LYS A 96 -9.47 -15.36 8.36
C LYS A 96 -8.59 -16.61 8.45
N ASN A 97 -8.77 -17.57 7.55
CA ASN A 97 -8.17 -18.89 7.67
C ASN A 97 -6.68 -18.91 7.29
N ILE A 98 -6.31 -18.19 6.22
CA ILE A 98 -4.92 -18.13 5.73
C ILE A 98 -4.15 -17.08 6.51
N TYR A 99 -4.69 -15.87 6.67
CA TYR A 99 -3.95 -14.75 7.23
C TYR A 99 -4.19 -14.55 8.73
N GLY A 100 -5.26 -15.09 9.30
CA GLY A 100 -5.62 -14.90 10.71
C GLY A 100 -6.32 -13.57 10.97
N ILE A 101 -6.86 -12.92 9.94
CA ILE A 101 -7.38 -11.55 9.99
C ILE A 101 -8.90 -11.57 9.81
N ASN A 102 -9.61 -11.02 10.78
CA ASN A 102 -11.06 -10.82 10.70
C ASN A 102 -11.35 -9.42 10.15
N VAL A 103 -12.08 -9.33 9.04
CA VAL A 103 -12.49 -8.04 8.49
C VAL A 103 -13.91 -7.69 8.94
N ASP A 104 -14.10 -6.52 9.54
CA ASP A 104 -15.37 -6.04 10.08
C ASP A 104 -15.83 -4.78 9.34
N PHE A 105 -17.06 -4.83 8.79
CA PHE A 105 -17.75 -3.71 8.16
C PHE A 105 -18.89 -3.15 9.03
N GLY A 106 -18.96 -3.60 10.30
CA GLY A 106 -19.95 -3.21 11.28
C GLY A 106 -19.81 -1.75 11.71
N GLN A 107 -20.84 -1.26 12.42
CA GLN A 107 -20.82 0.08 13.00
C GLN A 107 -19.75 0.16 14.09
N PHE A 108 -19.17 1.35 14.25
CA PHE A 108 -18.38 1.64 15.44
C PHE A 108 -19.26 1.57 16.68
N GLY A 109 -18.79 0.86 17.71
CA GLY A 109 -19.47 0.75 18.98
C GLY A 109 -19.37 2.04 19.79
N ALA A 110 -20.01 2.05 20.96
CA ALA A 110 -19.98 3.19 21.87
C ALA A 110 -18.56 3.49 22.37
N ASP A 111 -17.74 2.46 22.58
CA ASP A 111 -16.35 2.61 23.04
C ASP A 111 -15.48 3.34 22.01
N GLU A 112 -15.65 3.02 20.72
CA GLU A 112 -14.96 3.72 19.64
C GLU A 112 -15.47 5.15 19.48
N ALA A 113 -16.78 5.37 19.61
CA ALA A 113 -17.36 6.72 19.56
C ALA A 113 -16.86 7.61 20.70
N VAL A 114 -16.64 7.08 21.91
CA VAL A 114 -16.04 7.82 23.04
C VAL A 114 -14.61 8.28 22.73
N ARG A 115 -13.89 7.55 21.87
CA ARG A 115 -12.55 7.93 21.40
C ARG A 115 -12.59 8.90 20.22
N GLY A 116 -13.78 9.35 19.80
CA GLY A 116 -13.95 10.20 18.63
C GLY A 116 -13.91 9.43 17.30
N ILE A 117 -13.95 8.10 17.34
CA ILE A 117 -14.00 7.26 16.14
C ILE A 117 -15.45 7.17 15.67
N HIS A 118 -15.74 7.93 14.63
CA HIS A 118 -17.05 7.95 13.97
C HIS A 118 -16.91 7.61 12.51
N GLY A 119 -17.83 6.82 11.96
CA GLY A 119 -17.85 6.61 10.53
C GLY A 119 -19.09 5.92 9.98
N GLU A 120 -19.36 6.19 8.70
CA GLU A 120 -20.41 5.49 7.97
C GLU A 120 -19.98 4.06 7.63
N GLN A 121 -20.92 3.13 7.65
CA GLN A 121 -20.67 1.79 7.14
C GLN A 121 -20.51 1.82 5.62
N VAL A 122 -19.59 0.99 5.09
CA VAL A 122 -19.54 0.69 3.66
C VAL A 122 -20.84 0.00 3.27
N LYS A 123 -21.61 0.65 2.38
CA LYS A 123 -22.98 0.21 2.07
C LYS A 123 -23.00 -0.91 1.03
N PHE A 124 -22.15 -0.82 0.01
CA PHE A 124 -22.24 -1.67 -1.17
C PHE A 124 -21.34 -2.91 -1.08
N LEU A 125 -21.85 -4.06 -1.49
CA LEU A 125 -21.14 -5.34 -1.49
C LEU A 125 -19.89 -5.33 -2.38
N THR A 126 -19.97 -4.66 -3.52
CA THR A 126 -18.85 -4.52 -4.47
C THR A 126 -17.68 -3.78 -3.85
N GLU A 127 -17.95 -2.71 -3.11
CA GLU A 127 -16.94 -1.94 -2.39
C GLU A 127 -16.30 -2.76 -1.28
N LYS A 128 -17.10 -3.46 -0.47
CA LYS A 128 -16.59 -4.39 0.56
C LYS A 128 -15.65 -5.43 -0.05
N ARG A 129 -16.02 -5.97 -1.21
CA ARG A 129 -15.21 -6.95 -1.94
C ARG A 129 -13.90 -6.33 -2.42
N GLU A 130 -13.94 -5.17 -3.08
CA GLU A 130 -12.73 -4.48 -3.58
C GLU A 130 -11.73 -4.19 -2.44
N VAL A 131 -12.23 -3.79 -1.27
CA VAL A 131 -11.39 -3.59 -0.08
C VAL A 131 -10.76 -4.90 0.39
N CYS A 132 -11.55 -5.97 0.51
CA CYS A 132 -11.02 -7.27 0.93
C CYS A 132 -9.99 -7.82 -0.06
N GLU A 133 -10.21 -7.62 -1.36
CA GLU A 133 -9.24 -7.98 -2.41
C GLU A 133 -7.96 -7.14 -2.32
N ALA A 134 -8.05 -5.84 -2.01
CA ALA A 134 -6.87 -5.00 -1.81
C ALA A 134 -6.05 -5.47 -0.59
N ILE A 135 -6.73 -5.79 0.53
CA ILE A 135 -6.09 -6.34 1.73
C ILE A 135 -5.41 -7.67 1.40
N GLU A 136 -6.11 -8.58 0.74
CA GLU A 136 -5.57 -9.89 0.36
C GLU A 136 -4.34 -9.73 -0.54
N ASP A 137 -4.44 -8.91 -1.59
CA ASP A 137 -3.33 -8.64 -2.53
C ASP A 137 -2.11 -8.03 -1.83
N THR A 138 -2.31 -7.09 -0.90
CA THR A 138 -1.22 -6.52 -0.11
C THR A 138 -0.56 -7.61 0.75
N LEU A 139 -1.34 -8.41 1.46
CA LEU A 139 -0.82 -9.45 2.36
C LEU A 139 -0.12 -10.59 1.61
N MET A 140 -0.50 -10.87 0.37
CA MET A 140 0.21 -11.83 -0.50
C MET A 140 1.66 -11.42 -0.78
N CYS A 141 1.99 -10.14 -0.71
CA CYS A 141 3.36 -9.64 -0.85
C CYS A 141 4.22 -9.92 0.39
N TYR A 142 3.67 -10.42 1.49
CA TYR A 142 4.42 -10.61 2.73
C TYR A 142 4.44 -12.08 3.14
N PRO A 143 5.60 -12.62 3.56
CA PRO A 143 5.63 -13.91 4.21
C PRO A 143 4.94 -13.86 5.59
N PRO A 144 4.32 -14.96 6.05
CA PRO A 144 3.66 -15.04 7.35
C PRO A 144 4.50 -14.59 8.55
N ALA A 145 5.83 -14.71 8.47
CA ALA A 145 6.74 -14.21 9.51
C ALA A 145 6.58 -12.70 9.78
N ILE A 146 6.19 -11.91 8.77
CA ILE A 146 5.98 -10.47 8.91
C ILE A 146 4.60 -10.20 9.52
N TYR A 147 3.52 -10.58 8.82
CA TYR A 147 2.18 -10.15 9.21
C TYR A 147 1.61 -10.91 10.44
N LYS A 148 1.97 -12.18 10.67
CA LYS A 148 1.47 -12.94 11.84
C LYS A 148 2.26 -12.69 13.12
N LYS A 149 3.54 -12.35 13.03
CA LYS A 149 4.41 -12.23 14.22
C LYS A 149 4.81 -10.80 14.53
N ARG A 150 5.19 -10.02 13.52
CA ARG A 150 5.65 -8.63 13.73
C ARG A 150 4.47 -7.67 13.79
N ALA A 151 3.66 -7.64 12.74
CA ALA A 151 2.48 -6.77 12.71
C ALA A 151 1.38 -7.25 13.67
N ALA A 152 1.29 -8.57 13.89
CA ALA A 152 0.32 -9.21 14.79
C ALA A 152 -1.15 -8.79 14.51
N ILE A 153 -1.48 -8.62 13.23
CA ILE A 153 -2.81 -8.21 12.78
C ILE A 153 -3.81 -9.33 13.01
N LYS A 154 -4.89 -9.10 13.77
CA LYS A 154 -5.96 -10.09 13.95
C LYS A 154 -7.34 -9.60 13.52
N ALA A 155 -7.54 -8.29 13.40
CA ALA A 155 -8.78 -7.71 12.89
C ALA A 155 -8.50 -6.46 12.06
N ILE A 156 -9.34 -6.18 11.06
CA ILE A 156 -9.35 -4.96 10.26
C ILE A 156 -10.79 -4.44 10.25
N LYS A 157 -11.04 -3.25 10.80
CA LYS A 157 -12.37 -2.62 10.76
C LYS A 157 -12.43 -1.55 9.66
N ILE A 158 -13.49 -1.53 8.85
CA ILE A 158 -13.60 -0.68 7.66
C ILE A 158 -14.81 0.25 7.73
N ALA A 159 -14.55 1.53 7.44
CA ALA A 159 -15.56 2.57 7.36
C ALA A 159 -15.38 3.48 6.14
N ASP A 160 -16.50 4.11 5.77
CA ASP A 160 -16.71 4.81 4.50
C ASP A 160 -16.59 6.35 4.60
N ASN A 161 -16.69 6.90 5.81
CA ASN A 161 -16.33 8.29 6.06
C ASN A 161 -15.90 8.41 7.52
N TYR A 162 -15.18 9.47 7.85
CA TYR A 162 -14.68 9.73 9.18
C TYR A 162 -14.96 11.17 9.62
N GLY A 163 -15.45 11.35 10.85
CA GLY A 163 -15.56 12.68 11.49
C GLY A 163 -14.31 12.97 12.31
N ASP A 164 -13.80 14.22 12.35
CA ASP A 164 -12.50 14.57 12.94
C ASP A 164 -12.14 13.81 14.25
N VAL A 165 -10.94 13.21 14.29
CA VAL A 165 -10.43 12.54 15.50
C VAL A 165 -9.79 13.61 16.36
N ASP A 166 -10.35 13.89 17.53
CA ASP A 166 -9.71 14.83 18.46
C ASP A 166 -8.80 14.14 19.49
N GLN A 167 -8.87 12.80 19.67
CA GLN A 167 -8.24 12.14 20.84
C GLN A 167 -7.69 10.70 20.68
N VAL A 168 -7.42 10.21 19.46
CA VAL A 168 -6.79 8.87 19.29
C VAL A 168 -5.32 9.02 18.97
N GLU A 169 -4.49 8.20 19.61
CA GLU A 169 -3.11 7.98 19.19
C GLU A 169 -3.12 7.19 17.87
N VAL A 170 -3.22 7.94 16.79
CA VAL A 170 -3.21 7.44 15.42
C VAL A 170 -1.78 7.01 15.09
N VAL A 171 -1.57 5.73 14.81
CA VAL A 171 -0.24 5.15 14.53
C VAL A 171 0.24 5.53 13.11
N GLY A 172 -0.68 5.92 12.23
CA GLY A 172 -0.41 6.47 10.91
C GLY A 172 -1.66 7.10 10.30
N GLN A 173 -1.49 8.24 9.62
CA GLN A 173 -2.55 8.94 8.90
C GLN A 173 -2.08 9.24 7.48
N ALA A 174 -2.54 8.46 6.50
CA ALA A 174 -2.39 8.83 5.10
C ALA A 174 -3.32 10.01 4.72
N VAL A 175 -2.76 10.94 3.95
CA VAL A 175 -3.23 12.33 3.72
C VAL A 175 -4.70 12.47 3.25
N LYS A 176 -5.35 13.55 3.70
CA LYS A 176 -6.72 14.02 3.41
C LYS A 176 -7.21 13.94 1.96
N GLU A 177 -6.32 14.03 0.97
CA GLU A 177 -6.65 14.05 -0.46
C GLU A 177 -6.81 12.65 -1.06
N SER A 178 -6.22 11.65 -0.41
CA SER A 178 -6.24 10.26 -0.87
C SER A 178 -7.19 9.36 -0.10
N GLY A 179 -7.88 9.83 0.93
CA GLY A 179 -8.64 8.98 1.84
C GLY A 179 -7.76 8.44 2.96
N ASN A 180 -8.31 8.45 4.17
CA ASN A 180 -7.54 8.21 5.38
C ASN A 180 -7.68 6.75 5.82
N ILE A 181 -6.60 5.96 5.69
CA ILE A 181 -6.45 4.72 6.49
C ILE A 181 -5.88 5.13 7.84
N TYR A 182 -6.47 4.61 8.92
CA TYR A 182 -5.98 4.81 10.28
C TYR A 182 -5.70 3.46 10.88
N LEU A 183 -4.46 3.13 11.17
CA LEU A 183 -4.15 2.00 12.03
C LEU A 183 -4.13 2.48 13.49
N GLU A 184 -4.90 1.83 14.36
CA GLU A 184 -4.78 2.00 15.81
C GLU A 184 -4.23 0.71 16.41
N ARG A 185 -3.12 0.79 17.14
CA ARG A 185 -2.65 -0.28 17.99
C ARG A 185 -3.21 -0.06 19.39
N HIS A 186 -4.21 -0.84 19.80
CA HIS A 186 -4.78 -0.70 21.13
C HIS A 186 -3.79 -1.15 22.22
N GLU A 187 -3.29 -0.22 23.04
CA GLU A 187 -2.59 -0.58 24.27
C GLU A 187 -3.53 -1.39 25.18
N GLY A 188 -3.11 -2.61 25.55
CA GLY A 188 -3.90 -3.55 26.36
C GLY A 188 -4.82 -4.50 25.56
N ARG A 189 -4.99 -4.31 24.25
CA ARG A 189 -5.58 -5.31 23.33
C ARG A 189 -4.68 -5.45 22.10
N SER A 190 -3.74 -6.39 22.15
CA SER A 190 -2.72 -6.67 21.13
C SER A 190 -3.22 -7.11 19.74
N ASP A 191 -4.47 -6.83 19.38
CA ASP A 191 -5.25 -7.68 18.47
C ASP A 191 -6.05 -6.94 17.38
N GLY A 192 -6.03 -5.61 17.33
CA GLY A 192 -6.85 -4.85 16.38
C GLY A 192 -6.02 -3.99 15.44
N ILE A 193 -6.38 -4.00 14.15
CA ILE A 193 -6.12 -2.93 13.21
C ILE A 193 -7.47 -2.30 12.84
N LEU A 194 -7.48 -0.97 12.70
CA LEU A 194 -8.50 -0.23 12.00
C LEU A 194 -7.98 0.05 10.57
N VAL A 195 -8.80 -0.05 9.52
CA VAL A 195 -8.41 0.37 8.16
C VAL A 195 -9.59 1.11 7.55
N MET A 196 -9.52 2.43 7.48
CA MET A 196 -10.61 3.25 6.92
C MET A 196 -10.29 3.64 5.49
N LEU A 197 -11.24 3.49 4.56
CA LEU A 197 -10.95 3.58 3.12
C LEU A 197 -11.90 4.52 2.38
N GLY A 198 -12.70 5.27 3.12
CA GLY A 198 -13.87 6.00 2.64
C GLY A 198 -13.69 6.80 1.36
N ASN A 199 -12.79 7.77 1.34
CA ASN A 199 -12.66 8.63 0.17
C ASN A 199 -12.03 7.91 -1.03
N ILE A 200 -11.28 6.80 -0.84
CA ILE A 200 -10.75 5.99 -1.95
C ILE A 200 -11.87 5.22 -2.63
N ILE A 201 -12.73 4.59 -1.82
CA ILE A 201 -13.79 3.70 -2.29
C ILE A 201 -14.79 4.46 -3.17
N ARG A 202 -15.11 5.70 -2.80
CA ARG A 202 -16.13 6.52 -3.48
C ARG A 202 -15.57 7.46 -4.56
N ASP A 203 -14.26 7.41 -4.84
CA ASP A 203 -13.67 8.27 -5.86
C ASP A 203 -14.14 7.84 -7.25
N ALA A 204 -15.13 8.55 -7.78
CA ALA A 204 -15.75 8.29 -9.07
C ALA A 204 -14.79 8.46 -10.24
N ALA A 205 -13.74 9.27 -10.06
CA ALA A 205 -12.73 9.49 -11.08
C ALA A 205 -11.84 8.26 -11.28
N LEU A 206 -11.74 7.40 -10.27
CA LEU A 206 -10.89 6.21 -10.29
C LEU A 206 -11.67 4.99 -10.76
N SER A 207 -11.05 4.21 -11.65
CA SER A 207 -11.46 2.85 -11.94
C SER A 207 -11.29 1.93 -10.72
N SER A 208 -11.98 0.78 -10.73
CA SER A 208 -11.82 -0.26 -9.69
C SER A 208 -10.35 -0.66 -9.48
N ALA A 209 -9.57 -0.78 -10.56
CA ALA A 209 -8.15 -1.10 -10.48
C ALA A 209 -7.33 0.02 -9.82
N GLU A 210 -7.61 1.29 -10.14
CA GLU A 210 -6.93 2.44 -9.54
C GLU A 210 -7.28 2.60 -8.06
N ARG A 211 -8.56 2.44 -7.70
CA ARG A 211 -8.98 2.41 -6.28
C ARG A 211 -8.24 1.32 -5.53
N LYS A 212 -8.22 0.09 -6.07
CA LYS A 212 -7.50 -1.05 -5.47
C LYS A 212 -6.02 -0.77 -5.29
N ASN A 213 -5.34 -0.20 -6.29
CA ASN A 213 -3.94 0.18 -6.17
C ASN A 213 -3.71 1.28 -5.13
N LYS A 214 -4.61 2.27 -5.04
CA LYS A 214 -4.55 3.32 -4.01
C LYS A 214 -4.75 2.73 -2.60
N MET A 215 -5.66 1.78 -2.44
CA MET A 215 -5.83 1.04 -1.18
C MET A 215 -4.58 0.25 -0.83
N ARG A 216 -4.01 -0.51 -1.78
CA ARG A 216 -2.76 -1.26 -1.58
C ARG A 216 -1.61 -0.35 -1.17
N TRP A 217 -1.47 0.79 -1.84
CA TRP A 217 -0.46 1.80 -1.56
C TRP A 217 -0.49 2.24 -0.10
N VAL A 218 -1.66 2.67 0.39
CA VAL A 218 -1.80 3.06 1.79
C VAL A 218 -1.63 1.87 2.74
N LEU A 219 -2.13 0.68 2.41
CA LEU A 219 -1.93 -0.51 3.25
C LEU A 219 -0.44 -0.87 3.42
N HIS A 220 0.39 -0.72 2.37
CA HIS A 220 1.83 -0.95 2.46
C HIS A 220 2.54 0.07 3.35
N HIS A 221 2.14 1.34 3.27
CA HIS A 221 2.63 2.42 4.15
C HIS A 221 2.40 2.08 5.61
N GLU A 222 1.15 1.81 5.92
CA GLU A 222 0.64 1.61 7.26
C GLU A 222 1.19 0.30 7.86
N LEU A 223 1.25 -0.77 7.06
CA LEU A 223 1.91 -2.01 7.48
C LEU A 223 3.38 -1.80 7.81
N MET A 224 4.09 -0.90 7.11
CA MET A 224 5.48 -0.58 7.42
C MET A 224 5.58 0.01 8.82
N HIS A 225 4.77 1.01 9.19
CA HIS A 225 4.76 1.58 10.55
C HIS A 225 4.57 0.51 11.63
N MET A 226 3.77 -0.53 11.37
CA MET A 226 3.54 -1.59 12.35
C MET A 226 4.72 -2.54 12.55
N ILE A 227 5.46 -2.81 11.48
CA ILE A 227 6.57 -3.77 11.51
C ILE A 227 7.91 -3.08 11.71
N ASP A 228 7.92 -1.75 11.63
CA ASP A 228 9.10 -0.93 11.79
C ASP A 228 9.65 -1.07 13.21
N GLY A 229 10.84 -1.65 13.28
CA GLY A 229 11.63 -1.71 14.50
C GLY A 229 12.98 -1.00 14.32
N VAL A 230 13.13 -0.24 13.23
CA VAL A 230 14.38 0.47 12.93
C VAL A 230 14.39 1.75 13.77
N ASP A 231 15.37 1.86 14.65
CA ASP A 231 15.59 3.12 15.36
C ASP A 231 16.13 4.20 14.40
N GLU A 232 15.80 5.46 14.70
CA GLU A 232 16.17 6.60 13.85
C GLU A 232 17.69 6.80 13.70
N THR A 233 18.47 6.35 14.68
CA THR A 233 19.94 6.45 14.64
C THR A 233 20.50 5.48 13.62
N ARG A 234 20.02 4.23 13.63
CA ARG A 234 20.36 3.21 12.65
C ARG A 234 19.91 3.60 11.25
N TRP A 235 18.68 4.10 11.10
CA TRP A 235 18.20 4.63 9.82
C TRP A 235 19.13 5.72 9.27
N THR A 236 19.47 6.70 10.11
CA THR A 236 20.33 7.82 9.71
C THR A 236 21.74 7.34 9.34
N ASN A 237 22.36 6.51 10.17
CA ASN A 237 23.74 6.06 9.96
C ASN A 237 23.89 5.12 8.77
N ASP A 238 23.03 4.12 8.66
CA ASP A 238 23.18 3.04 7.69
C ASP A 238 22.60 3.40 6.32
N ALA A 239 21.48 4.12 6.29
CA ALA A 239 20.80 4.44 5.04
C ALA A 239 21.38 5.70 4.35
N ARG A 240 21.97 6.64 5.12
CA ARG A 240 22.55 7.88 4.57
C ARG A 240 24.08 7.83 4.46
N GLY A 241 24.72 6.84 5.09
CA GLY A 241 26.16 6.60 5.04
C GLY A 241 27.01 7.71 5.67
N LEU A 242 26.38 8.56 6.50
CA LEU A 242 27.06 9.51 7.37
C LEU A 242 27.03 8.91 8.76
N ARG A 243 28.21 8.61 9.32
CA ARG A 243 28.31 8.24 10.73
C ARG A 243 28.27 9.54 11.51
N TYR A 244 27.15 9.79 12.17
CA TYR A 244 27.08 10.85 13.14
C TYR A 244 27.53 10.25 14.48
N ASP A 245 28.53 10.89 15.10
CA ASP A 245 29.01 10.48 16.42
C ASP A 245 27.98 10.78 17.54
N GLU A 246 26.90 11.49 17.20
CA GLU A 246 25.83 11.91 18.10
C GLU A 246 24.45 11.43 17.60
N VAL A 247 23.56 11.08 18.53
CA VAL A 247 22.15 10.75 18.24
C VAL A 247 21.45 12.03 17.77
N ILE A 248 20.95 12.04 16.54
CA ILE A 248 20.29 13.22 15.99
C ILE A 248 18.80 13.15 16.29
N PRO A 249 18.22 14.16 16.96
CA PRO A 249 16.78 14.21 17.21
C PRO A 249 15.97 14.14 15.91
N THR A 250 14.86 13.40 15.93
CA THR A 250 14.00 13.17 14.75
C THR A 250 13.52 14.47 14.09
N ASN A 251 13.28 15.52 14.88
CA ASN A 251 12.88 16.85 14.38
C ASN A 251 13.99 17.60 13.63
N MET A 252 15.24 17.13 13.68
CA MET A 252 16.36 17.70 12.94
C MET A 252 16.59 17.03 11.58
N LEU A 253 15.86 15.97 11.24
CA LEU A 253 15.98 15.29 9.94
C LEU A 253 15.82 16.23 8.73
N PRO A 254 14.87 17.19 8.70
CA PRO A 254 14.80 18.18 7.63
C PRO A 254 16.03 19.10 7.58
N THR A 255 16.59 19.45 8.74
CA THR A 255 17.81 20.28 8.84
C THR A 255 19.04 19.52 8.35
N LEU A 256 19.20 18.25 8.72
CA LEU A 256 20.26 17.38 8.21
C LEU A 256 20.14 17.19 6.70
N TYR A 257 18.91 17.03 6.20
CA TYR A 257 18.68 16.91 4.76
C TYR A 257 19.15 18.16 4.01
N ASN A 258 18.84 19.35 4.53
CA ASN A 258 19.34 20.59 3.94
C ASN A 258 20.88 20.65 3.98
N TYR A 259 21.49 20.19 5.07
CA TYR A 259 22.95 20.11 5.21
C TYR A 259 23.58 19.09 4.23
N GLU A 260 22.95 17.94 4.02
CA GLU A 260 23.38 16.92 3.05
C GLU A 260 23.26 17.42 1.62
N LEU A 261 22.16 18.10 1.28
CA LEU A 261 22.01 18.78 -0.02
C LEU A 261 23.10 19.84 -0.22
N ASP A 262 23.39 20.63 0.81
CA ASP A 262 24.45 21.63 0.77
C ASP A 262 25.85 20.99 0.65
N SER A 263 26.09 19.86 1.32
CA SER A 263 27.33 19.10 1.25
C SER A 263 27.51 18.44 -0.12
N LEU A 264 26.45 17.85 -0.68
CA LEU A 264 26.44 17.36 -2.06
C LEU A 264 26.71 18.52 -3.02
N ARG A 265 26.10 19.69 -2.83
CA ARG A 265 26.36 20.90 -3.63
C ARG A 265 27.83 21.32 -3.60
N GLN A 266 28.47 21.25 -2.43
CA GLN A 266 29.86 21.68 -2.24
C GLN A 266 30.87 20.65 -2.73
N ASN A 267 30.59 19.35 -2.58
CA ASN A 267 31.57 18.29 -2.78
C ASN A 267 31.46 17.56 -4.13
N SER A 268 30.34 17.68 -4.85
CA SER A 268 30.12 16.96 -6.12
C SER A 268 30.41 17.79 -7.39
N GLY A 269 30.75 19.07 -7.26
CA GLY A 269 30.89 19.97 -8.42
C GLY A 269 29.57 20.28 -9.14
N LEU A 270 28.43 20.02 -8.48
CA LEU A 270 27.09 20.35 -8.99
C LEU A 270 26.94 21.86 -9.16
N LYS A 271 26.52 22.29 -10.36
CA LYS A 271 26.27 23.71 -10.66
C LYS A 271 25.14 24.25 -9.76
N PRO A 272 25.19 25.55 -9.37
CA PRO A 272 24.16 26.18 -8.54
C PRO A 272 22.73 26.04 -9.10
N GLU A 273 22.57 25.97 -10.42
CA GLU A 273 21.27 25.76 -11.09
C GLU A 273 20.61 24.43 -10.70
N TYR A 274 21.40 23.38 -10.48
CA TYR A 274 20.90 22.08 -10.04
C TYR A 274 20.48 22.10 -8.57
N ALA A 275 21.07 22.95 -7.74
CA ALA A 275 20.73 23.06 -6.32
C ALA A 275 19.31 23.58 -6.06
N GLU A 276 18.82 24.52 -6.89
CA GLU A 276 17.43 24.97 -6.83
C GLU A 276 16.45 23.94 -7.41
N GLN A 277 16.88 23.17 -8.42
CA GLN A 277 16.15 21.97 -8.85
C GLN A 277 16.10 20.91 -7.74
N TYR A 278 17.14 20.77 -6.92
CA TYR A 278 17.21 19.81 -5.81
C TYR A 278 16.43 20.21 -4.56
N LYS A 279 16.16 21.51 -4.36
CA LYS A 279 15.18 21.95 -3.36
C LYS A 279 13.75 21.63 -3.78
N LYS A 280 13.47 21.73 -5.09
CA LYS A 280 12.19 21.36 -5.69
C LYS A 280 12.04 19.85 -5.89
N SER A 281 13.13 19.12 -6.09
CA SER A 281 13.12 17.68 -6.26
C SER A 281 13.27 16.97 -4.91
N PHE A 282 12.65 15.82 -4.80
CA PHE A 282 12.61 15.02 -3.59
C PHE A 282 13.89 14.17 -3.46
N ILE A 283 15.09 14.72 -3.68
CA ILE A 283 16.32 13.89 -3.61
C ILE A 283 16.41 13.14 -2.28
N GLY A 284 16.78 11.88 -2.33
CA GLY A 284 16.83 10.98 -1.20
C GLY A 284 15.45 10.57 -0.66
N PHE A 285 14.34 11.05 -1.21
CA PHE A 285 12.99 10.74 -0.76
C PHE A 285 12.13 10.30 -1.94
N VAL A 286 11.22 9.35 -1.72
CA VAL A 286 10.27 8.99 -2.76
C VAL A 286 9.28 10.14 -3.01
N ARG A 287 8.83 10.80 -1.94
CA ARG A 287 7.79 11.85 -1.96
C ARG A 287 8.04 12.93 -0.90
N SER A 288 7.27 14.02 -0.98
CA SER A 288 7.27 15.09 0.02
C SER A 288 6.97 14.58 1.43
N TYR A 289 6.00 13.68 1.56
CA TYR A 289 5.52 13.20 2.86
C TYR A 289 6.62 12.49 3.67
N GLY A 290 7.51 11.75 3.00
CA GLY A 290 8.67 11.11 3.64
C GLY A 290 9.66 12.09 4.29
N LYS A 291 9.60 13.39 3.97
CA LYS A 291 10.43 14.42 4.62
C LYS A 291 10.02 14.73 6.06
N THR A 292 8.85 14.26 6.48
CA THR A 292 8.28 14.59 7.80
C THR A 292 9.13 14.04 8.93
N ASN A 293 9.53 12.77 8.85
CA ASN A 293 10.43 12.09 9.78
C ASN A 293 10.91 10.77 9.14
N GLY A 294 11.82 10.05 9.81
CA GLY A 294 12.38 8.80 9.26
C GLY A 294 11.36 7.66 9.15
N SER A 295 10.37 7.60 10.04
CA SER A 295 9.27 6.63 9.95
C SER A 295 8.48 6.81 8.66
N GLU A 296 8.09 8.05 8.34
CA GLU A 296 7.37 8.36 7.09
C GLU A 296 8.24 8.15 5.85
N ASP A 297 9.55 8.43 5.94
CA ASP A 297 10.50 8.14 4.86
C ASP A 297 10.52 6.64 4.54
N ARG A 298 10.67 5.79 5.56
CA ARG A 298 10.64 4.33 5.41
C ARG A 298 9.30 3.82 4.89
N ALA A 299 8.19 4.34 5.41
CA ALA A 299 6.84 3.96 4.98
C ALA A 299 6.57 4.35 3.51
N THR A 300 6.95 5.56 3.10
CA THR A 300 6.84 6.00 1.69
C THR A 300 7.79 5.30 0.74
N ILE A 301 8.95 4.83 1.22
CA ILE A 301 9.80 3.91 0.44
C ILE A 301 9.11 2.56 0.28
N ALA A 302 8.54 2.00 1.35
CA ALA A 302 7.85 0.72 1.30
C ALA A 302 6.69 0.76 0.30
N GLU A 303 5.83 1.78 0.37
CA GLU A 303 4.78 2.05 -0.61
C GLU A 303 5.21 1.84 -2.07
N ASP A 304 6.21 2.61 -2.52
CA ASP A 304 6.66 2.58 -3.91
C ASP A 304 7.44 1.29 -4.24
N LEU A 305 8.11 0.69 -3.25
CA LEU A 305 8.81 -0.58 -3.41
C LEU A 305 7.84 -1.74 -3.74
N PHE A 306 6.61 -1.71 -3.22
CA PHE A 306 5.60 -2.74 -3.47
C PHE A 306 4.61 -2.38 -4.59
N VAL A 307 4.23 -1.11 -4.72
CA VAL A 307 3.20 -0.70 -5.69
C VAL A 307 3.81 -0.23 -7.02
N PHE A 308 4.94 0.47 -6.97
CA PHE A 308 5.57 1.06 -8.17
C PHE A 308 7.06 0.69 -8.32
N PRO A 309 7.45 -0.60 -8.21
CA PRO A 309 8.86 -1.00 -8.16
C PRO A 309 9.66 -0.61 -9.41
N LYS A 310 9.03 -0.60 -10.59
CA LYS A 310 9.67 -0.18 -11.86
C LYS A 310 10.02 1.31 -11.84
N LYS A 311 9.07 2.16 -11.45
CA LYS A 311 9.27 3.61 -11.32
C LYS A 311 10.34 3.91 -10.27
N LEU A 312 10.28 3.24 -9.11
CA LEU A 312 11.29 3.42 -8.07
C LEU A 312 12.70 3.03 -8.57
N LYS A 313 12.81 1.93 -9.31
CA LYS A 313 14.08 1.49 -9.93
C LYS A 313 14.66 2.54 -10.88
N GLU A 314 13.82 3.21 -11.67
CA GLU A 314 14.26 4.29 -12.56
C GLU A 314 14.75 5.51 -11.77
N ILE A 315 14.05 5.89 -10.69
CA ILE A 315 14.43 7.04 -9.86
C ILE A 315 15.79 6.80 -9.18
N ILE A 316 16.00 5.63 -8.57
CA ILE A 316 17.24 5.37 -7.79
C ILE A 316 18.52 5.31 -8.65
N VAL A 317 18.40 5.10 -9.96
CA VAL A 317 19.54 5.20 -10.89
C VAL A 317 20.11 6.63 -10.91
N HIS A 318 19.24 7.62 -10.73
CA HIS A 318 19.59 9.04 -10.73
C HIS A 318 19.68 9.64 -9.32
N ASP A 319 19.31 8.86 -8.30
CA ASP A 319 19.33 9.26 -6.89
C ASP A 319 20.03 8.19 -6.02
N PRO A 320 21.37 8.26 -5.93
CA PRO A 320 22.15 7.29 -5.15
C PRO A 320 21.83 7.31 -3.65
N LEU A 321 21.33 8.42 -3.11
CA LEU A 321 20.92 8.49 -1.71
C LEU A 321 19.63 7.69 -1.48
N LEU A 322 18.62 7.88 -2.33
CA LEU A 322 17.41 7.07 -2.29
C LEU A 322 17.72 5.60 -2.58
N GLY A 323 18.65 5.30 -3.50
CA GLY A 323 19.13 3.95 -3.76
C GLY A 323 19.66 3.24 -2.52
N ARG A 324 20.51 3.92 -1.73
CA ARG A 324 21.01 3.36 -0.45
C ARG A 324 19.90 3.11 0.56
N LYS A 325 18.92 4.01 0.66
CA LYS A 325 17.74 3.84 1.50
C LYS A 325 16.87 2.65 1.08
N VAL A 326 16.67 2.47 -0.23
CA VAL A 326 15.96 1.31 -0.78
C VAL A 326 16.70 0.01 -0.47
N ASP A 327 18.02 -0.02 -0.65
CA ASP A 327 18.84 -1.20 -0.33
C ASP A 327 18.81 -1.53 1.16
N PHE A 328 18.82 -0.51 2.03
CA PHE A 328 18.61 -0.69 3.46
C PHE A 328 17.25 -1.34 3.74
N MET A 329 16.16 -0.79 3.19
CA MET A 329 14.81 -1.32 3.37
C MET A 329 14.68 -2.77 2.89
N LYS A 330 15.29 -3.13 1.75
CA LYS A 330 15.33 -4.51 1.26
C LYS A 330 16.02 -5.47 2.24
N LYS A 331 17.12 -5.04 2.87
CA LYS A 331 17.81 -5.82 3.90
C LYS A 331 16.97 -5.97 5.17
N GLU A 332 16.26 -4.92 5.58
CA GLU A 332 15.33 -5.02 6.71
C GLU A 332 14.21 -6.01 6.40
N TYR A 333 13.61 -5.95 5.21
CA TYR A 333 12.62 -6.94 4.78
C TYR A 333 13.18 -8.36 4.70
N PHE A 334 14.42 -8.54 4.24
CA PHE A 334 15.09 -9.84 4.28
C PHE A 334 15.16 -10.38 5.71
N THR A 335 15.59 -9.56 6.67
CA THR A 335 15.69 -9.93 8.09
C THR A 335 14.31 -10.19 8.71
N MET A 336 13.34 -9.31 8.48
CA MET A 336 11.96 -9.44 8.99
C MET A 336 11.26 -10.69 8.45
N SER A 337 11.52 -11.02 7.18
CA SER A 337 11.00 -12.21 6.52
C SER A 337 11.79 -13.49 6.82
N GLN A 338 12.85 -13.40 7.61
CA GLN A 338 13.76 -14.50 7.97
C GLN A 338 14.49 -15.11 6.77
N GLY A 339 14.68 -14.32 5.71
CA GLY A 339 15.42 -14.68 4.52
C GLY A 339 14.58 -15.01 3.29
N VAL A 340 13.24 -14.92 3.36
CA VAL A 340 12.38 -15.14 2.18
C VAL A 340 12.51 -14.00 1.17
N MET A 341 12.49 -12.75 1.64
CA MET A 341 12.47 -11.56 0.78
C MET A 341 13.89 -11.16 0.37
N ASP A 342 14.52 -12.01 -0.44
CA ASP A 342 15.86 -11.80 -0.99
C ASP A 342 15.84 -11.12 -2.37
N GLU A 343 16.99 -11.03 -3.05
CA GLU A 343 17.05 -10.43 -4.40
C GLU A 343 16.15 -11.17 -5.41
N GLY A 344 15.95 -12.48 -5.25
CA GLY A 344 15.02 -13.23 -6.10
C GLY A 344 13.58 -12.75 -5.91
N TYR A 345 13.16 -12.52 -4.66
CA TYR A 345 11.85 -11.92 -4.36
C TYR A 345 11.68 -10.56 -5.03
N TRP A 346 12.67 -9.68 -4.91
CA TRP A 346 12.59 -8.33 -5.49
C TRP A 346 12.58 -8.33 -7.02
N ASN A 347 13.25 -9.30 -7.65
CA ASN A 347 13.17 -9.48 -9.11
C ASN A 347 11.76 -9.92 -9.54
N VAL A 348 11.14 -10.87 -8.84
CA VAL A 348 9.76 -11.28 -9.11
C VAL A 348 8.80 -10.10 -8.91
N MET A 349 8.99 -9.30 -7.85
CA MET A 349 8.22 -8.08 -7.61
C MET A 349 8.34 -7.09 -8.78
N LEU A 350 9.55 -6.87 -9.29
CA LEU A 350 9.79 -5.97 -10.41
C LEU A 350 9.14 -6.45 -11.70
N GLU A 351 9.15 -7.76 -11.95
CA GLU A 351 8.61 -8.37 -13.18
C GLU A 351 7.08 -8.52 -13.14
N HIS A 352 6.51 -8.75 -11.94
CA HIS A 352 5.11 -9.17 -11.76
C HIS A 352 4.34 -8.35 -10.70
N SER A 353 4.67 -7.08 -10.49
CA SER A 353 4.02 -6.19 -9.49
C SER A 353 2.49 -6.09 -9.59
N GLU A 354 1.94 -6.35 -10.79
CA GLU A 354 0.51 -6.32 -11.09
C GLU A 354 -0.22 -7.62 -10.69
N ASN A 355 0.51 -8.70 -10.41
CA ASN A 355 -0.07 -10.00 -10.08
C ASN A 355 0.58 -10.59 -8.82
N PRO A 356 0.00 -10.32 -7.64
CA PRO A 356 0.57 -10.76 -6.36
C PRO A 356 0.62 -12.29 -6.19
N ARG A 357 -0.03 -13.07 -7.06
CA ARG A 357 0.03 -14.54 -7.00
C ARG A 357 1.43 -15.09 -7.33
N PHE A 358 2.17 -14.43 -8.22
CA PHE A 358 3.56 -14.83 -8.50
C PHE A 358 4.46 -14.66 -7.26
N LEU A 359 4.23 -13.59 -6.50
CA LEU A 359 4.93 -13.34 -5.24
C LEU A 359 4.54 -14.36 -4.17
N ALA A 360 3.24 -14.65 -4.03
CA ALA A 360 2.77 -15.66 -3.09
C ALA A 360 3.39 -17.04 -3.38
N GLU A 361 3.47 -17.42 -4.66
CA GLU A 361 4.10 -18.67 -5.08
C GLU A 361 5.62 -18.66 -4.84
N TYR A 362 6.30 -17.54 -5.11
CA TYR A 362 7.72 -17.38 -4.76
C TYR A 362 7.94 -17.56 -3.26
N VAL A 363 7.15 -16.87 -2.43
CA VAL A 363 7.23 -16.95 -0.96
C VAL A 363 7.06 -18.39 -0.49
N ARG A 364 6.10 -19.13 -1.06
CA ARG A 364 5.87 -20.55 -0.75
C ARG A 364 7.09 -21.41 -1.10
N LEU A 365 7.50 -21.39 -2.37
CA LEU A 365 8.63 -22.20 -2.87
C LEU A 365 9.93 -21.86 -2.15
N ARG A 366 10.15 -20.58 -1.87
CA ARG A 366 11.34 -20.12 -1.15
C ARG A 366 11.34 -20.60 0.30
N SER A 367 10.21 -20.51 1.00
CA SER A 367 10.08 -21.03 2.37
C SER A 367 10.35 -22.54 2.41
N GLU A 368 9.82 -23.31 1.45
CA GLU A 368 10.08 -24.76 1.32
C GLU A 368 11.55 -25.08 1.08
N PHE A 369 12.22 -24.28 0.26
CA PHE A 369 13.65 -24.42 0.00
C PHE A 369 14.49 -24.15 1.25
N LEU A 370 14.19 -23.06 1.97
CA LEU A 370 14.95 -22.67 3.17
C LEU A 370 14.85 -23.69 4.32
N VAL A 371 13.72 -24.39 4.45
CA VAL A 371 13.55 -25.51 5.42
C VAL A 371 14.49 -26.67 5.10
N LYS A 372 14.72 -26.93 3.81
CA LYS A 372 15.51 -28.08 3.35
C LYS A 372 17.01 -27.81 3.33
N LEU A 373 17.43 -26.54 3.46
CA LEU A 373 18.84 -26.18 3.49
C LEU A 373 19.50 -26.70 4.78
N PRO A 374 20.66 -27.38 4.68
CA PRO A 374 21.49 -27.64 5.85
C PRO A 374 21.83 -26.34 6.58
N THR A 375 21.81 -26.35 7.91
CA THR A 375 22.03 -25.13 8.73
C THR A 375 23.27 -24.36 8.33
N GLU A 376 24.42 -25.03 8.12
CA GLU A 376 25.66 -24.38 7.67
C GLU A 376 25.52 -23.65 6.32
N GLN A 377 24.75 -24.21 5.38
CA GLN A 377 24.50 -23.55 4.09
C GLN A 377 23.56 -22.36 4.25
N PHE A 378 22.57 -22.49 5.14
CA PHE A 378 21.66 -21.40 5.44
C PHE A 378 22.37 -20.25 6.16
N GLU A 379 23.25 -20.52 7.12
CA GLU A 379 24.13 -19.52 7.76
C GLU A 379 24.98 -18.76 6.74
N LYS A 380 25.66 -19.47 5.84
CA LYS A 380 26.46 -18.85 4.76
C LYS A 380 25.61 -17.99 3.85
N TYR A 381 24.39 -18.44 3.54
CA TYR A 381 23.45 -17.67 2.74
C TYR A 381 23.02 -16.38 3.45
N VAL A 382 22.58 -16.46 4.71
CA VAL A 382 22.18 -15.29 5.50
C VAL A 382 23.36 -14.33 5.65
N ALA A 383 24.55 -14.82 6.00
CA ALA A 383 25.75 -13.99 6.12
C ALA A 383 26.04 -13.23 4.82
N LYS A 384 25.92 -13.89 3.66
CA LYS A 384 26.12 -13.23 2.36
C LYS A 384 25.10 -12.10 2.13
N MET A 385 23.83 -12.33 2.46
CA MET A 385 22.75 -11.37 2.19
C MET A 385 22.75 -10.20 3.18
N SER A 386 23.09 -10.46 4.45
CA SER A 386 23.19 -9.44 5.51
C SER A 386 24.50 -8.64 5.48
N GLY A 387 25.42 -8.93 4.55
CA GLY A 387 26.72 -8.24 4.49
C GLY A 387 27.74 -8.71 5.53
N GLY A 388 27.56 -9.93 6.05
CA GLY A 388 28.45 -10.60 7.00
C GLY A 388 28.04 -10.45 8.46
N ASP A 389 27.09 -9.57 8.76
CA ASP A 389 26.59 -9.37 10.12
C ASP A 389 25.46 -10.34 10.45
N LEU A 390 25.63 -11.09 11.54
CA LEU A 390 24.69 -12.08 12.06
C LEU A 390 24.34 -11.83 13.53
N THR A 391 24.74 -10.70 14.12
CA THR A 391 24.57 -10.46 15.58
C THR A 391 23.14 -10.63 16.07
N ASP A 392 22.16 -10.32 15.22
CA ASP A 392 20.74 -10.34 15.56
C ASP A 392 19.95 -11.47 14.86
N VAL A 393 20.65 -12.47 14.30
CA VAL A 393 20.01 -13.56 13.57
C VAL A 393 20.09 -14.90 14.32
N ASP A 394 18.96 -15.31 14.89
CA ASP A 394 18.78 -16.69 15.38
C ASP A 394 18.40 -17.63 14.23
N ILE A 395 19.43 -18.18 13.59
CA ILE A 395 19.33 -19.06 12.42
C ILE A 395 18.46 -20.29 12.72
N ALA A 396 18.64 -20.90 13.89
CA ALA A 396 17.87 -22.09 14.29
C ALA A 396 16.38 -21.74 14.46
N SER A 397 16.08 -20.60 15.07
CA SER A 397 14.72 -20.09 15.17
C SER A 397 14.11 -19.85 13.80
N TRP A 398 14.84 -19.23 12.86
CA TRP A 398 14.38 -18.94 11.51
C TRP A 398 13.96 -20.22 10.76
N GLN A 399 14.81 -21.26 10.74
CA GLN A 399 14.45 -22.55 10.13
C GLN A 399 13.23 -23.22 10.81
N GLY A 400 13.14 -23.09 12.13
CA GLY A 400 12.00 -23.60 12.91
C GLY A 400 10.68 -22.91 12.57
N VAL A 401 10.70 -21.62 12.17
CA VAL A 401 9.48 -20.91 11.75
C VAL A 401 8.91 -21.52 10.48
N TYR A 402 9.75 -21.76 9.47
CA TYR A 402 9.28 -22.26 8.20
C TYR A 402 8.74 -23.68 8.28
N THR A 403 9.33 -24.54 9.13
CA THR A 403 8.81 -25.89 9.37
C THR A 403 7.35 -25.82 9.84
N ARG A 404 7.05 -24.97 10.82
CA ARG A 404 5.67 -24.77 11.33
C ARG A 404 4.72 -24.12 10.33
N MET A 405 5.26 -23.39 9.35
CA MET A 405 4.45 -22.75 8.31
C MET A 405 4.01 -23.73 7.23
N LEU A 406 4.81 -24.77 6.94
CA LEU A 406 4.49 -25.79 5.94
C LEU A 406 3.57 -26.89 6.49
N ASP A 407 3.53 -27.07 7.80
CA ASP A 407 2.65 -28.04 8.47
C ASP A 407 1.18 -27.58 8.58
N ARG A 408 0.87 -26.35 8.16
CA ARG A 408 -0.47 -25.74 8.17
C ARG A 408 -0.93 -25.46 6.76
#